data_AF-A0A7C1FJK4-F1
#
_entry.id   AF-A0A7C1FJK4-F1
#
_cell.length_a   1.000
_cell.length_b   1.000
_cell.length_c   1.000
_cell.angle_alpha   90.00
_cell.angle_beta   90.00
_cell.angle_gamma   90.00
#
_symmetry.space_group_name_H-M   'P 1'
#
loop_
_entity.id
_entity.type
_entity.pdbx_description
1 polymer ?
#
loop_
_entity_poly.entity_id
_entity_poly.type
_entity_poly.pdbx_seq_one_letter_code
_entity_poly.pdbx_strand_id
1 'polypeptide(L)'
;SKEEYRKSIHRLQQFLEGGKKALLSEMREEMETAARQLRFEDAARLRDEIALLETLDQRGDLAKHVQPEVFPIDPKRGLAGLQKVLRLAVRPRIVEGIDVAHTAGTETVAALVQFIDGLPFKPGYRRFRIKTVEGVDDCASIREVVLRRFRRAGEEGQLLPDVLLIDGGKGQLSAALSAIESLAIKPPKVVSLAKREEELFVPDAEEPIRLSRNSFALRLLQYVRDEAHRFAQHYHHTLRRRTTLGE
;
A
#
# COMPACT_ATOMS: atom_id res chain seq x y z
N SER A 1 5.65 -6.79 20.29
CA SER A 1 4.72 -7.59 21.13
C SER A 1 3.23 -7.29 20.84
N LYS A 2 2.23 -7.87 21.54
CA LYS A 2 0.79 -7.45 21.44
C LYS A 2 0.58 -6.00 21.92
N GLU A 3 1.42 -5.57 22.84
CA GLU A 3 1.35 -4.27 23.50
C GLU A 3 1.88 -3.14 22.62
N GLU A 4 3.02 -3.35 21.94
CA GLU A 4 3.55 -2.41 20.94
C GLU A 4 2.56 -2.13 19.80
N TYR A 5 1.85 -3.16 19.34
CA TYR A 5 0.86 -3.00 18.27
C TYR A 5 -0.36 -2.18 18.75
N ARG A 6 -0.83 -2.41 19.98
CA ARG A 6 -1.90 -1.57 20.57
C ARG A 6 -1.43 -0.13 20.71
N LYS A 7 -0.17 0.10 21.10
CA LYS A 7 0.43 1.43 21.10
C LYS A 7 0.43 2.06 19.70
N SER A 8 0.96 1.39 18.66
CA SER A 8 0.98 1.97 17.31
C SER A 8 -0.41 2.27 16.75
N ILE A 9 -1.40 1.39 16.98
CA ILE A 9 -2.79 1.64 16.58
C ILE A 9 -3.40 2.81 17.35
N HIS A 10 -3.17 2.86 18.67
CA HIS A 10 -3.67 3.95 19.50
C HIS A 10 -3.06 5.29 19.09
N ARG A 11 -1.75 5.32 18.78
CA ARG A 11 -1.07 6.50 18.24
C ARG A 11 -1.65 6.92 16.89
N LEU A 12 -1.89 5.96 15.99
CA LEU A 12 -2.54 6.26 14.72
C LEU A 12 -3.95 6.81 14.91
N GLN A 13 -4.76 6.23 15.81
CA GLN A 13 -6.10 6.74 16.14
C GLN A 13 -6.02 8.16 16.73
N GLN A 14 -5.15 8.40 17.71
CA GLN A 14 -4.94 9.70 18.33
C GLN A 14 -4.47 10.76 17.30
N PHE A 15 -3.65 10.35 16.33
CA PHE A 15 -3.23 11.20 15.22
C PHE A 15 -4.41 11.58 14.32
N LEU A 16 -5.24 10.60 13.96
CA LEU A 16 -6.43 10.78 13.11
C LEU A 16 -7.54 11.62 13.78
N GLU A 17 -7.63 11.55 15.11
CA GLU A 17 -8.60 12.28 15.94
C GLU A 17 -8.16 13.73 16.27
N GLY A 18 -7.03 14.19 15.73
CA GLY A 18 -6.56 15.59 15.85
C GLY A 18 -5.54 15.85 16.95
N GLY A 19 -5.10 14.82 17.70
CA GLY A 19 -4.06 14.89 18.74
C GLY A 19 -2.62 14.99 18.22
N LYS A 20 -2.43 15.42 16.97
CA LYS A 20 -1.17 15.32 16.21
C LYS A 20 0.04 15.94 16.91
N LYS A 21 -0.05 17.23 17.31
CA LYS A 21 1.12 17.96 17.82
C LYS A 21 1.64 17.34 19.11
N ALA A 22 0.73 16.98 20.01
CA ALA A 22 1.06 16.34 21.27
C ALA A 22 1.72 14.97 21.04
N LEU A 23 1.12 14.14 20.17
CA LEU A 23 1.64 12.81 19.86
C LEU A 23 3.04 12.85 19.21
N LEU A 24 3.26 13.72 18.22
CA LEU A 24 4.58 13.83 17.57
C LEU A 24 5.65 14.31 18.55
N SER A 25 5.30 15.20 19.49
CA SER A 25 6.22 15.65 20.54
C SER A 25 6.59 14.49 21.47
N GLU A 26 5.61 13.74 21.95
CA GLU A 26 5.83 12.57 22.82
C GLU A 26 6.71 11.52 22.12
N MET A 27 6.42 11.20 20.86
CA MET A 27 7.21 10.24 20.10
C MET A 27 8.65 10.70 19.87
N ARG A 28 8.88 12.00 19.64
CA ARG A 28 10.23 12.58 19.52
C ARG A 28 10.99 12.46 20.84
N GLU A 29 10.35 12.72 21.98
CA GLU A 29 10.95 12.54 23.30
C GLU A 29 11.29 11.06 23.59
N GLU A 30 10.40 10.13 23.25
CA GLU A 30 10.67 8.70 23.37
C GLU A 30 11.86 8.26 22.49
N MET A 31 11.95 8.79 21.25
CA MET A 31 13.03 8.51 20.31
C MET A 31 14.37 8.99 20.85
N GLU A 32 14.43 10.23 21.33
CA GLU A 32 15.63 10.82 21.96
C GLU A 32 16.04 10.05 23.21
N THR A 33 15.08 9.63 24.03
CA THR A 33 15.34 8.82 25.22
C THR A 33 15.91 7.45 24.86
N ALA A 34 15.36 6.79 23.84
CA ALA A 34 15.88 5.52 23.34
C ALA A 34 17.32 5.68 22.80
N ALA A 35 17.60 6.75 22.07
CA ALA A 35 18.95 7.06 21.57
C ALA A 35 19.95 7.29 22.71
N ARG A 36 19.57 8.07 23.74
CA ARG A 36 20.41 8.30 24.95
C ARG A 36 20.69 7.01 25.72
N GLN A 37 19.74 6.08 25.73
CA GLN A 37 19.87 4.76 26.37
C GLN A 37 20.54 3.73 25.44
N LEU A 38 21.13 4.16 24.32
CA LEU A 38 21.81 3.30 23.34
C LEU A 38 20.92 2.22 22.72
N ARG A 39 19.59 2.39 22.76
CA ARG A 39 18.60 1.53 22.09
C ARG A 39 18.34 2.01 20.66
N PHE A 40 19.33 1.84 19.79
CA PHE A 40 19.31 2.40 18.43
C PHE A 40 18.22 1.83 17.52
N GLU A 41 17.88 0.54 17.66
CA GLU A 41 16.80 -0.07 16.87
C GLU A 41 15.43 0.55 17.19
N ASP A 42 15.17 0.81 18.47
CA ASP A 42 13.93 1.49 18.91
C ASP A 42 13.90 2.95 18.46
N ALA A 43 15.02 3.66 18.54
CA ALA A 43 15.13 5.03 18.06
C ALA A 43 14.89 5.12 16.54
N ALA A 44 15.48 4.21 15.76
CA ALA A 44 15.26 4.14 14.31
C ALA A 44 13.80 3.83 13.97
N ARG A 45 13.17 2.90 14.69
CA ARG A 45 11.75 2.57 14.52
C ARG A 45 10.84 3.76 14.82
N LEU A 46 11.10 4.49 15.91
CA LEU A 46 10.33 5.70 16.27
C LEU A 46 10.54 6.82 15.26
N ARG A 47 11.78 7.03 14.78
CA ARG A 47 12.09 7.99 13.71
C ARG A 47 11.28 7.71 12.46
N ASP A 48 11.26 6.45 12.01
CA ASP A 48 10.53 6.06 10.80
C ASP A 48 9.01 6.21 10.99
N GLU A 49 8.50 5.96 12.21
CA GLU A 49 7.09 6.18 12.57
C GLU A 49 6.72 7.67 12.62
N ILE A 50 7.61 8.53 13.16
CA ILE A 50 7.45 10.00 13.15
C ILE A 50 7.44 10.51 11.71
N ALA A 51 8.43 10.11 10.91
CA ALA A 51 8.52 10.51 9.51
C ALA A 51 7.26 10.11 8.74
N LEU A 52 6.76 8.89 8.96
CA LEU A 52 5.50 8.43 8.39
C LEU A 52 4.36 9.38 8.75
N LEU A 53 4.10 9.61 10.05
CA LEU A 53 3.04 10.49 10.56
C LEU A 53 3.16 11.94 10.05
N GLU A 54 4.36 12.50 9.98
CA GLU A 54 4.61 13.84 9.44
C GLU A 54 4.31 13.93 7.94
N THR A 55 4.61 12.85 7.19
CA THR A 55 4.23 12.75 5.78
C THR A 55 2.70 12.67 5.61
N LEU A 56 1.98 12.09 6.59
CA LEU A 56 0.51 12.04 6.58
C LEU A 56 -0.10 13.43 6.82
N ASP A 57 0.51 14.24 7.68
CA ASP A 57 0.02 15.58 8.01
C ASP A 57 0.04 16.54 6.83
N GLN A 58 1.08 16.47 6.00
CA GLN A 58 1.20 17.33 4.81
C GLN A 58 0.09 17.09 3.78
N ARG A 59 -0.75 16.05 3.95
CA ARG A 59 -1.72 15.57 2.95
C ARG A 59 -3.20 15.78 3.30
N GLY A 60 -3.52 16.42 4.42
CA GLY A 60 -4.88 16.90 4.73
C GLY A 60 -5.86 15.89 5.36
N ASP A 61 -7.04 16.42 5.69
CA ASP A 61 -8.01 15.94 6.71
C ASP A 61 -8.45 14.46 6.58
N LEU A 62 -8.03 13.66 7.55
CA LEU A 62 -8.13 12.20 7.61
C LEU A 62 -9.44 11.69 8.24
N ALA A 63 -10.14 12.52 9.02
CA ALA A 63 -11.28 12.10 9.85
C ALA A 63 -12.52 11.70 9.04
N LYS A 64 -12.63 12.09 7.76
CA LYS A 64 -13.81 11.82 6.93
C LYS A 64 -13.85 10.46 6.24
N HIS A 65 -12.82 9.62 6.40
CA HIS A 65 -12.63 8.51 5.46
C HIS A 65 -12.39 7.12 6.08
N VAL A 66 -12.49 6.93 7.39
CA VAL A 66 -12.47 5.57 7.98
C VAL A 66 -13.88 4.99 7.91
N GLN A 67 -14.13 4.04 7.00
CA GLN A 67 -15.37 3.26 7.01
C GLN A 67 -15.16 2.02 7.88
N PRO A 68 -15.88 1.86 8.99
CA PRO A 68 -15.68 0.76 9.92
C PRO A 68 -16.55 -0.44 9.51
N GLU A 69 -16.42 -0.97 8.30
CA GLU A 69 -17.23 -2.12 7.89
C GLU A 69 -16.50 -3.08 6.93
N VAL A 70 -16.57 -4.36 7.32
CA VAL A 70 -16.24 -5.60 6.60
C VAL A 70 -14.80 -6.15 6.72
N PHE A 71 -14.74 -7.37 7.25
CA PHE A 71 -13.61 -8.27 7.56
C PHE A 71 -12.96 -8.09 8.94
N PRO A 72 -13.02 -9.11 9.84
CA PRO A 72 -12.16 -9.19 11.01
C PRO A 72 -10.74 -9.55 10.54
N ILE A 73 -10.07 -8.60 9.91
CA ILE A 73 -8.66 -8.66 9.63
C ILE A 73 -8.00 -8.28 10.93
N ASP A 74 -7.27 -9.22 11.53
CA ASP A 74 -6.27 -8.90 12.54
C ASP A 74 -5.05 -8.43 11.75
N PRO A 75 -4.82 -7.11 11.57
CA PRO A 75 -3.79 -6.60 10.66
C PRO A 75 -2.40 -7.01 11.16
N LYS A 76 -2.28 -7.22 12.46
CA LYS A 76 -1.06 -7.74 13.09
C LYS A 76 -0.76 -9.16 12.64
N ARG A 77 -1.73 -10.07 12.74
CA ARG A 77 -1.58 -11.44 12.24
C ARG A 77 -1.42 -11.47 10.71
N GLY A 78 -2.08 -10.55 10.00
CA GLY A 78 -1.95 -10.39 8.56
C GLY A 78 -0.51 -10.09 8.16
N LEU A 79 0.07 -9.04 8.73
CA LEU A 79 1.46 -8.64 8.45
C LEU A 79 2.48 -9.67 8.93
N ALA A 80 2.27 -10.31 10.08
CA ALA A 80 3.14 -11.37 10.57
C ALA A 80 3.08 -12.63 9.67
N GLY A 81 1.89 -12.96 9.17
CA GLY A 81 1.72 -14.02 8.17
C GLY A 81 2.39 -13.64 6.85
N LEU A 82 2.23 -12.40 6.41
CA LEU A 82 2.81 -11.89 5.18
C LEU A 82 4.36 -11.93 5.23
N GLN A 83 4.95 -11.52 6.35
CA GLN A 83 6.39 -11.64 6.58
C GLN A 83 6.89 -13.08 6.38
N LYS A 84 6.19 -14.06 6.94
CA LYS A 84 6.55 -15.48 6.83
C LYS A 84 6.40 -16.00 5.40
N VAL A 85 5.24 -15.73 4.78
CA VAL A 85 4.92 -16.19 3.42
C VAL A 85 5.92 -15.64 2.41
N LEU A 86 6.25 -14.35 2.51
CA LEU A 86 7.16 -13.67 1.59
C LEU A 86 8.64 -13.74 2.00
N ARG A 87 8.95 -14.44 3.10
CA ARG A 87 10.30 -14.59 3.67
C ARG A 87 11.01 -13.23 3.86
N LEU A 88 10.28 -12.23 4.37
CA LEU A 88 10.81 -10.89 4.61
C LEU A 88 11.67 -10.88 5.89
N ALA A 89 12.83 -10.23 5.81
CA ALA A 89 13.75 -10.10 6.95
C ALA A 89 13.09 -9.35 8.13
N VAL A 90 12.32 -8.31 7.82
CA VAL A 90 11.56 -7.53 8.80
C VAL A 90 10.07 -7.58 8.46
N ARG A 91 9.23 -7.34 9.47
CA ARG A 91 7.80 -7.25 9.27
C ARG A 91 7.47 -6.03 8.39
N PRO A 92 6.71 -6.19 7.29
CA PRO A 92 6.35 -5.07 6.45
C PRO A 92 5.42 -4.12 7.20
N ARG A 93 5.61 -2.82 6.98
CA ARG A 93 4.74 -1.74 7.49
C ARG A 93 3.93 -1.11 6.37
N ILE A 94 4.55 -0.87 5.21
CA ILE A 94 3.90 -0.22 4.06
C ILE A 94 3.62 -1.28 3.00
N VAL A 95 2.34 -1.45 2.69
CA VAL A 95 1.87 -2.31 1.60
C VAL A 95 1.12 -1.45 0.60
N GLU A 96 1.51 -1.48 -0.67
CA GLU A 96 0.78 -0.79 -1.74
C GLU A 96 0.10 -1.80 -2.65
N GLY A 97 -1.09 -1.46 -3.13
CA GLY A 97 -1.87 -2.25 -4.09
C GLY A 97 -2.07 -1.48 -5.38
N ILE A 98 -1.84 -2.10 -6.53
CA ILE A 98 -2.14 -1.55 -7.85
C ILE A 98 -3.20 -2.40 -8.55
N ASP A 99 -4.26 -1.76 -9.03
CA ASP A 99 -5.28 -2.34 -9.92
C ASP A 99 -5.35 -1.53 -11.21
N VAL A 100 -5.52 -2.20 -12.36
CA VAL A 100 -5.74 -1.55 -13.67
C VAL A 100 -7.17 -1.82 -14.12
N ALA A 101 -7.90 -0.74 -14.37
CA ALA A 101 -9.27 -0.78 -14.82
C ALA A 101 -9.43 -0.09 -16.17
N HIS A 102 -10.24 -0.69 -17.03
CA HIS A 102 -10.61 -0.13 -18.31
C HIS A 102 -11.97 0.55 -18.20
N THR A 103 -12.05 1.82 -18.63
CA THR A 103 -13.33 2.47 -18.83
C THR A 103 -14.00 1.92 -20.10
N ALA A 104 -15.33 1.97 -20.19
CA ALA A 104 -16.09 1.54 -21.37
C ALA A 104 -15.84 2.41 -22.63
N GLY A 105 -14.95 3.41 -22.56
CA GLY A 105 -14.55 4.27 -23.66
C GLY A 105 -13.07 4.61 -23.51
N THR A 106 -12.21 3.83 -24.18
CA THR A 106 -10.79 4.07 -24.54
C THR A 106 -9.77 4.50 -23.48
N GLU A 107 -10.16 4.99 -22.30
CA GLU A 107 -9.24 5.40 -21.25
C GLU A 107 -8.97 4.24 -20.27
N THR A 108 -7.70 3.85 -20.17
CA THR A 108 -7.21 2.95 -19.12
C THR A 108 -6.78 3.78 -17.91
N VAL A 109 -7.22 3.35 -16.72
CA VAL A 109 -6.92 4.03 -15.45
C VAL A 109 -6.41 3.00 -14.46
N ALA A 110 -5.30 3.30 -13.81
CA ALA A 110 -4.81 2.52 -12.69
C ALA A 110 -5.13 3.20 -11.35
N ALA A 111 -5.46 2.39 -10.36
CA ALA A 111 -5.63 2.76 -8.98
C ALA A 111 -4.43 2.26 -8.17
N LEU A 112 -3.86 3.14 -7.35
CA LEU A 112 -2.90 2.77 -6.31
C LEU A 112 -3.51 3.07 -4.95
N VAL A 113 -3.50 2.07 -4.08
CA VAL A 113 -3.91 2.19 -2.68
C VAL A 113 -2.71 1.92 -1.79
N GLN A 114 -2.71 2.54 -0.62
CA GLN A 114 -1.61 2.42 0.34
C GLN A 114 -2.17 1.94 1.68
N PHE A 115 -1.47 1.01 2.30
CA PHE A 115 -1.78 0.47 3.61
C PHE A 115 -0.57 0.68 4.52
N ILE A 116 -0.83 1.15 5.74
CA ILE A 116 0.16 1.36 6.79
C ILE A 116 -0.23 0.49 7.97
N ASP A 117 0.70 -0.35 8.42
CA ASP A 117 0.52 -1.29 9.53
C ASP A 117 -0.75 -2.18 9.35
N GLY A 118 -1.08 -2.47 8.08
CA GLY A 118 -2.19 -3.33 7.67
C GLY A 118 -3.55 -2.62 7.63
N LEU A 119 -3.58 -1.30 7.80
CA LEU A 119 -4.78 -0.47 7.69
C LEU A 119 -4.74 0.43 6.44
N PRO A 120 -5.87 0.70 5.78
CA PRO A 120 -5.89 1.56 4.60
C PRO A 120 -5.52 3.01 4.95
N PHE A 121 -4.61 3.59 4.18
CA PHE A 121 -4.18 4.97 4.28
C PHE A 121 -4.60 5.76 3.02
N LYS A 122 -5.84 6.26 3.05
CA LYS A 122 -6.50 6.93 1.91
C LYS A 122 -5.78 8.17 1.35
N PRO A 123 -5.10 9.02 2.14
CA PRO A 123 -4.31 10.12 1.56
C PRO A 123 -3.10 9.65 0.74
N GLY A 124 -2.70 8.39 0.87
CA GLY A 124 -1.69 7.75 0.02
C GLY A 124 -2.24 7.28 -1.33
N TYR A 125 -3.56 7.29 -1.53
CA TYR A 125 -4.17 6.73 -2.73
C TYR A 125 -3.93 7.63 -3.94
N ARG A 126 -3.69 7.03 -5.09
CA ARG A 126 -3.45 7.76 -6.35
C ARG A 126 -4.17 7.10 -7.50
N ARG A 127 -4.58 7.92 -8.46
CA ARG A 127 -5.07 7.43 -9.75
C ARG A 127 -4.13 7.87 -10.85
N PHE A 128 -3.90 6.97 -11.78
CA PHE A 128 -3.05 7.20 -12.93
C PHE A 128 -3.90 7.00 -14.18
N ARG A 129 -4.17 8.09 -14.90
CA ARG A 129 -4.59 7.96 -16.30
C ARG A 129 -3.37 7.48 -17.08
N ILE A 130 -3.53 6.35 -17.76
CA ILE A 130 -2.52 5.76 -18.64
C ILE A 130 -2.45 6.62 -19.90
N LYS A 131 -1.24 6.94 -20.35
CA LYS A 131 -1.02 7.90 -21.44
C LYS A 131 -0.31 7.29 -22.63
N THR A 132 0.55 6.30 -22.40
CA THR A 132 1.47 5.79 -23.43
C THR A 132 1.05 4.45 -24.00
N VAL A 133 -0.11 3.93 -23.59
CA VAL A 133 -0.61 2.60 -23.99
C VAL A 133 -1.86 2.78 -24.83
N GLU A 134 -1.84 2.24 -26.04
CA GLU A 134 -2.99 2.18 -26.93
C GLU A 134 -3.74 0.86 -26.74
N GLY A 135 -5.07 0.93 -26.59
CA GLY A 135 -5.90 -0.25 -26.39
C GLY A 135 -5.78 -0.89 -25.00
N VAL A 136 -6.14 -2.17 -24.92
CA VAL A 136 -6.21 -2.96 -23.68
C VAL A 136 -4.90 -3.72 -23.51
N ASP A 137 -3.92 -3.13 -22.82
CA ASP A 137 -2.68 -3.78 -22.41
C ASP A 137 -2.37 -3.46 -20.94
N ASP A 138 -2.78 -4.37 -20.06
CA ASP A 138 -2.56 -4.27 -18.61
C ASP A 138 -1.08 -4.31 -18.24
N CYS A 139 -0.27 -5.09 -18.96
CA CYS A 139 1.15 -5.23 -18.64
C CYS A 139 1.89 -3.92 -18.92
N ALA A 140 1.64 -3.31 -20.08
CA ALA A 140 2.20 -2.00 -20.41
C ALA A 140 1.69 -0.91 -19.45
N SER A 141 0.41 -0.96 -19.09
CA SER A 141 -0.20 0.00 -18.14
C SER A 141 0.43 -0.08 -16.75
N ILE A 142 0.65 -1.29 -16.22
CA ILE A 142 1.34 -1.51 -14.94
C ILE A 142 2.77 -1.00 -15.00
N ARG A 143 3.50 -1.29 -16.07
CA ARG A 143 4.86 -0.79 -16.27
C ARG A 143 4.89 0.75 -16.21
N GLU A 144 3.98 1.44 -16.90
CA GLU A 144 3.87 2.90 -16.87
C GLU A 144 3.64 3.43 -15.44
N VAL A 145 2.68 2.83 -14.72
CA VAL A 145 2.28 3.25 -13.37
C VAL A 145 3.42 3.07 -12.37
N VAL A 146 4.08 1.92 -12.39
CA VAL A 146 5.21 1.61 -11.50
C VAL A 146 6.34 2.59 -11.76
N LEU A 147 6.74 2.82 -13.03
CA LEU A 147 7.77 3.81 -13.35
C LEU A 147 7.44 5.21 -12.80
N ARG A 148 6.20 5.66 -12.99
CA ARG A 148 5.75 6.99 -12.52
C ARG A 148 5.70 7.08 -11.00
N ARG A 149 5.21 6.05 -10.30
CA ARG A 149 5.10 6.01 -8.83
C ARG A 149 6.47 6.10 -8.16
N PHE A 150 7.44 5.32 -8.65
CA PHE A 150 8.74 5.19 -8.00
C PHE A 150 9.72 6.32 -8.37
N ARG A 151 9.65 6.88 -9.59
CA ARG A 151 10.40 8.12 -9.92
C ARG A 151 10.00 9.29 -9.03
N ARG A 152 8.68 9.53 -8.92
CA ARG A 152 8.13 10.57 -8.05
C ARG A 152 8.48 10.35 -6.58
N ALA A 153 8.57 9.09 -6.14
CA ALA A 153 8.98 8.79 -4.76
C ALA A 153 10.40 9.27 -4.46
N GLY A 154 11.33 9.04 -5.39
CA GLY A 154 12.71 9.50 -5.27
C GLY A 154 12.83 11.03 -5.29
N GLU A 155 12.03 11.70 -6.13
CA GLU A 155 12.01 13.17 -6.26
C GLU A 155 11.39 13.86 -5.04
N GLU A 156 10.30 13.33 -4.50
CA GLU A 156 9.52 13.94 -3.40
C GLU A 156 9.87 13.37 -2.03
N GLY A 157 10.90 12.52 -1.92
CA GLY A 157 11.30 11.88 -0.66
C GLY A 157 10.21 11.01 -0.03
N GLN A 158 9.30 10.45 -0.83
CA GLN A 158 8.23 9.60 -0.32
C GLN A 158 8.77 8.23 0.06
N LEU A 159 8.24 7.67 1.15
CA LEU A 159 8.55 6.31 1.54
C LEU A 159 8.13 5.31 0.44
N LEU A 160 9.03 4.37 0.18
CA LEU A 160 8.77 3.23 -0.70
C LEU A 160 8.01 2.15 0.08
N PRO A 161 7.14 1.38 -0.57
CA PRO A 161 6.48 0.26 0.08
C PRO A 161 7.49 -0.83 0.46
N ASP A 162 7.19 -1.62 1.50
CA ASP A 162 7.90 -2.86 1.77
C ASP A 162 7.42 -3.97 0.81
N VAL A 163 6.12 -3.95 0.51
CA VAL A 163 5.45 -4.90 -0.38
C VAL A 163 4.61 -4.14 -1.40
N LEU A 164 4.81 -4.44 -2.68
CA LEU A 164 3.96 -3.98 -3.78
C LEU A 164 3.12 -5.15 -4.28
N LEU A 165 1.80 -5.07 -4.11
CA LEU A 165 0.83 -6.02 -4.62
C LEU A 165 0.26 -5.53 -5.95
N ILE A 166 0.33 -6.37 -6.97
CA ILE A 166 -0.32 -6.17 -8.26
C ILE A 166 -1.58 -7.03 -8.32
N ASP A 167 -2.75 -6.45 -8.61
CA ASP A 167 -3.95 -7.20 -8.95
C ASP A 167 -3.78 -7.80 -10.34
N GLY A 168 -3.45 -9.10 -10.38
CA GLY A 168 -3.03 -9.71 -11.63
C GLY A 168 -2.29 -11.04 -11.52
N GLY A 169 -2.03 -11.62 -12.69
CA GLY A 169 -1.25 -12.84 -12.86
C GLY A 169 0.24 -12.61 -13.14
N LYS A 170 0.93 -13.69 -13.52
CA LYS A 170 2.39 -13.73 -13.74
C LYS A 170 2.90 -12.69 -14.76
N GLY A 171 2.16 -12.43 -15.85
CA GLY A 171 2.56 -11.44 -16.85
C GLY A 171 2.63 -10.01 -16.28
N GLN A 172 1.61 -9.64 -15.50
CA GLN A 172 1.51 -8.34 -14.84
C GLN A 172 2.58 -8.17 -13.74
N LEU A 173 2.88 -9.24 -12.99
CA LEU A 173 4.01 -9.28 -12.06
C LEU A 173 5.35 -9.03 -12.79
N SER A 174 5.59 -9.72 -13.90
CA SER A 174 6.82 -9.57 -14.69
C SER A 174 6.98 -8.14 -15.22
N ALA A 175 5.89 -7.49 -15.64
CA ALA A 175 5.91 -6.12 -16.09
C ALA A 175 6.29 -5.13 -14.98
N ALA A 176 5.77 -5.32 -13.76
CA ALA A 176 6.10 -4.52 -12.59
C ALA A 176 7.57 -4.70 -12.15
N LEU A 177 8.08 -5.94 -12.16
CA LEU A 177 9.48 -6.24 -11.84
C LEU A 177 10.43 -5.55 -12.82
N SER A 178 10.18 -5.71 -14.12
CA SER A 178 10.96 -5.06 -15.18
C SER A 178 10.97 -3.53 -15.04
N ALA A 179 9.85 -2.93 -14.61
CA ALA A 179 9.79 -1.50 -14.34
C ALA A 179 10.69 -1.09 -13.16
N ILE A 180 10.68 -1.85 -12.06
CA ILE A 180 11.51 -1.55 -10.88
C ILE A 180 12.99 -1.78 -11.16
N GLU A 181 13.36 -2.84 -11.87
CA GLU A 181 14.77 -3.11 -12.23
C GLU A 181 15.38 -1.99 -13.07
N SER A 182 14.57 -1.30 -13.87
CA SER A 182 15.02 -0.13 -14.64
C SER A 182 15.26 1.12 -13.78
N LEU A 183 14.88 1.08 -12.49
CA LEU A 183 15.07 2.15 -11.53
C LEU A 183 16.21 1.76 -10.58
N ALA A 184 17.20 2.63 -10.41
CA ALA A 184 18.33 2.41 -9.50
C ALA A 184 17.93 2.64 -8.02
N ILE A 185 16.88 1.96 -7.56
CA ILE A 185 16.34 2.04 -6.21
C ILE A 185 16.46 0.69 -5.50
N LYS A 186 16.41 0.70 -4.16
CA LYS A 186 16.21 -0.53 -3.40
C LYS A 186 14.80 -1.07 -3.71
N PRO A 187 14.66 -2.27 -4.29
CA PRO A 187 13.38 -2.76 -4.74
C PRO A 187 12.50 -3.19 -3.55
N PRO A 188 11.19 -2.88 -3.57
CA PRO A 188 10.24 -3.52 -2.67
C PRO A 188 10.07 -5.00 -3.02
N LYS A 189 9.46 -5.79 -2.11
CA LYS A 189 9.01 -7.14 -2.48
C LYS A 189 7.76 -7.02 -3.37
N VAL A 190 7.88 -7.35 -4.64
CA VAL A 190 6.73 -7.30 -5.57
C VAL A 190 6.08 -8.67 -5.68
N VAL A 191 4.77 -8.69 -5.59
CA VAL A 191 3.95 -9.91 -5.69
C VAL A 191 2.69 -9.62 -6.49
N SER A 192 2.06 -10.66 -7.02
CA SER A 192 0.72 -10.51 -7.61
C SER A 192 -0.25 -11.55 -7.07
N LEU A 193 -1.52 -11.19 -6.98
CA LEU A 193 -2.59 -12.06 -6.49
C LEU A 193 -3.62 -12.25 -7.60
N ALA A 194 -3.75 -13.47 -8.11
CA ALA A 194 -4.72 -13.77 -9.16
C ALA A 194 -6.12 -14.03 -8.59
N LYS A 195 -7.12 -13.33 -9.14
CA LYS A 195 -8.51 -13.31 -8.63
C LYS A 195 -9.25 -14.65 -8.62
N ARG A 196 -8.95 -15.58 -9.54
CA ARG A 196 -9.74 -16.83 -9.70
C ARG A 196 -9.43 -17.88 -8.63
N GLU A 197 -8.15 -18.06 -8.32
CA GLU A 197 -7.68 -19.11 -7.40
C GLU A 197 -6.99 -18.57 -6.15
N GLU A 198 -6.92 -17.24 -5.98
CA GLU A 198 -6.19 -16.58 -4.89
C GLU A 198 -4.72 -17.05 -4.81
N GLU A 199 -4.16 -17.28 -6.00
CA GLU A 199 -2.80 -17.72 -6.20
C GLU A 199 -1.84 -16.54 -6.09
N LEU A 200 -0.88 -16.66 -5.15
CA LEU A 200 0.12 -15.64 -4.89
C LEU A 200 1.37 -15.93 -5.73
N PHE A 201 1.62 -15.10 -6.73
CA PHE A 201 2.84 -15.16 -7.53
C PHE A 201 3.93 -14.33 -6.85
N VAL A 202 5.10 -14.93 -6.70
CA VAL A 202 6.30 -14.30 -6.17
C VAL A 202 7.45 -14.45 -7.17
N PRO A 203 8.43 -13.52 -7.24
CA PRO A 203 9.47 -13.54 -8.27
C PRO A 203 10.40 -14.75 -8.15
N ASP A 204 10.62 -15.21 -6.92
CA ASP A 204 11.61 -16.24 -6.57
C ASP A 204 11.01 -17.67 -6.57
N ALA A 205 9.83 -17.87 -7.14
CA ALA A 205 9.15 -19.18 -7.19
C ALA A 205 8.63 -19.49 -8.60
N GLU A 206 8.84 -20.73 -9.03
CA GLU A 206 8.35 -21.21 -10.33
C GLU A 206 6.82 -21.41 -10.34
N GLU A 207 6.28 -21.91 -9.22
CA GLU A 207 4.86 -22.14 -9.00
C GLU A 207 4.24 -21.11 -8.04
N PRO A 208 2.96 -20.72 -8.24
CA PRO A 208 2.29 -19.82 -7.33
C PRO A 208 2.10 -20.45 -5.94
N ILE A 209 2.20 -19.62 -4.91
CA ILE A 209 1.94 -20.03 -3.54
C ILE A 209 0.42 -20.05 -3.31
N ARG A 210 -0.12 -21.24 -3.04
CA ARG A 210 -1.52 -21.40 -2.62
C ARG A 210 -1.63 -21.22 -1.12
N LEU A 211 -2.24 -20.11 -0.70
CA LEU A 211 -2.47 -19.82 0.71
C LEU A 211 -3.78 -20.47 1.19
N SER A 212 -3.76 -21.01 2.42
CA SER A 212 -4.99 -21.46 3.07
C SER A 212 -6.01 -20.32 3.15
N ARG A 213 -7.30 -20.62 2.94
CA ARG A 213 -8.41 -19.64 3.09
C ARG A 213 -8.50 -19.02 4.50
N ASN A 214 -7.93 -19.70 5.50
CA ASN A 214 -7.85 -19.21 6.88
C ASN A 214 -6.58 -18.41 7.16
N SER A 215 -5.71 -18.23 6.16
CA SER A 215 -4.48 -17.45 6.29
C SER A 215 -4.80 -15.97 6.49
N PHE A 216 -4.31 -15.40 7.58
CA PHE A 216 -4.38 -13.95 7.81
C PHE A 216 -3.59 -13.16 6.76
N ALA A 217 -2.51 -13.74 6.20
CA ALA A 217 -1.74 -13.10 5.13
C ALA A 217 -2.57 -12.96 3.86
N LEU A 218 -3.30 -14.02 3.49
CA LEU A 218 -4.18 -14.00 2.33
C LEU A 218 -5.28 -12.95 2.51
N ARG A 219 -5.93 -12.91 3.68
CA ARG A 219 -6.97 -11.92 3.98
C ARG A 219 -6.46 -10.48 3.87
N LEU A 220 -5.24 -10.21 4.30
CA LEU A 220 -4.62 -8.89 4.15
C LEU A 220 -4.37 -8.55 2.68
N LEU A 221 -3.83 -9.48 1.89
CA LEU A 221 -3.59 -9.25 0.46
C LEU A 221 -4.91 -9.07 -0.31
N GLN A 222 -5.93 -9.87 0.01
CA GLN A 222 -7.28 -9.69 -0.53
C GLN A 222 -7.84 -8.31 -0.18
N TYR A 223 -7.64 -7.84 1.04
CA TYR A 223 -8.12 -6.51 1.41
C TYR A 223 -7.44 -5.38 0.64
N VAL A 224 -6.12 -5.47 0.47
CA VAL A 224 -5.37 -4.51 -0.36
C VAL A 224 -5.88 -4.53 -1.80
N ARG A 225 -6.07 -5.72 -2.38
CA ARG A 225 -6.61 -5.89 -3.75
C ARG A 225 -8.02 -5.31 -3.87
N ASP A 226 -8.94 -5.75 -3.00
CA ASP A 226 -10.34 -5.38 -3.06
C ASP A 226 -10.52 -3.87 -2.86
N GLU A 227 -9.69 -3.25 -2.02
CA GLU A 227 -9.64 -1.80 -1.85
C GLU A 227 -9.10 -1.07 -3.08
N ALA A 228 -8.07 -1.61 -3.76
CA ALA A 228 -7.58 -1.09 -5.04
C ALA A 228 -8.68 -1.13 -6.11
N HIS A 229 -9.35 -2.28 -6.22
CA HIS A 229 -10.46 -2.50 -7.13
C HIS A 229 -11.63 -1.55 -6.84
N ARG A 230 -12.03 -1.42 -5.57
CA ARG A 230 -13.08 -0.48 -5.14
C ARG A 230 -12.72 0.96 -5.48
N PHE A 231 -11.46 1.36 -5.29
CA PHE A 231 -10.99 2.71 -5.57
C PHE A 231 -10.95 3.01 -7.09
N ALA A 232 -10.63 2.01 -7.91
CA ALA A 232 -10.74 2.08 -9.37
C ALA A 232 -12.21 2.23 -9.80
N GLN A 233 -13.11 1.37 -9.33
CA GLN A 233 -14.53 1.42 -9.67
C GLN A 233 -15.23 2.73 -9.29
N HIS A 234 -14.90 3.30 -8.12
CA HIS A 234 -15.48 4.58 -7.69
C HIS A 234 -15.18 5.72 -8.68
N TYR A 235 -14.02 5.69 -9.35
CA TYR A 235 -13.68 6.67 -10.38
C TYR A 235 -14.68 6.67 -11.54
N HIS A 236 -15.10 5.49 -11.99
CA HIS A 236 -16.06 5.33 -13.09
C HIS A 236 -17.43 5.90 -12.74
N HIS A 237 -17.89 5.73 -11.49
CA HIS A 237 -19.15 6.33 -11.03
C HIS A 237 -19.11 7.86 -11.03
N THR A 238 -18.00 8.46 -10.55
CA THR A 238 -17.84 9.92 -10.55
C THR A 238 -17.72 10.48 -11.97
N LEU A 239 -17.00 9.81 -12.88
CA LEU A 239 -16.88 10.22 -14.28
C LEU A 239 -18.24 10.17 -14.99
N ARG A 240 -18.98 9.06 -14.85
CA ARG A 240 -20.31 8.90 -15.46
C ARG A 240 -21.26 10.01 -15.02
N ARG A 241 -21.30 10.33 -13.72
CA ARG A 241 -22.12 11.43 -13.19
C ARG A 241 -21.77 12.77 -13.82
N ARG A 242 -20.49 13.04 -14.06
CA ARG A 242 -20.04 14.26 -14.74
C ARG A 242 -20.47 14.28 -16.21
N THR A 243 -20.42 13.14 -16.90
CA THR A 243 -20.92 13.00 -18.28
C THR A 243 -22.45 13.04 -18.37
N THR A 244 -23.19 12.71 -17.30
CA THR A 244 -24.68 12.76 -17.31
C THR A 244 -25.28 14.06 -16.79
N LEU A 245 -24.53 14.92 -16.10
CA LEU A 245 -25.06 16.14 -15.44
C LEU A 245 -24.51 17.47 -16.01
N GLY A 246 -23.94 17.47 -17.21
CA GLY A 246 -23.76 18.69 -18.02
C GLY A 246 -22.32 18.95 -18.45
N GLU A 247 -22.13 19.12 -19.75
CA GLU A 247 -21.82 20.41 -20.43
C GLU A 247 -21.65 20.15 -21.94
#